data_AF-A0AAV6CPI6-F1
#
_entry.id   AF-A0AAV6CPI6-F1
#
_cell.length_a   1.000
_cell.length_b   1.000
_cell.length_c   1.000
_cell.angle_alpha   90.00
_cell.angle_beta   90.00
_cell.angle_gamma   90.00
#
_symmetry.space_group_name_H-M   'P 1'
#
loop_
_entity.id
_entity.type
_entity.pdbx_description
1 polymer ?
#
loop_
_entity_poly.entity_id
_entity_poly.type
_entity_poly.pdbx_seq_one_letter_code
_entity_poly.pdbx_strand_id
1 'polypeptide(L)'
;MSLRADALPRERLPETWVVEVVRTWAFARRNVIMARRNVFFVFELTFWPGVAMLSHGLLTRFLALDAKMTAFILVGTVALSTVQVCQLDVAYAVLFDIWSKSMKHQFLTPIGIRHMAIGSWLVGVARGVTVFVLMAMIGTWAFRFDFMGAGPGSLALFLMGCFLCSLIIGLLVCSLVLLFGT
;
A
#
# COMPACT_ATOMS: atom_id res chain seq x y z
N MET A 1 -53.73 13.93 10.22
CA MET A 1 -53.19 13.27 9.02
C MET A 1 -52.25 14.25 8.33
N SER A 2 -51.00 13.83 8.07
CA SER A 2 -49.90 14.58 7.46
C SER A 2 -49.19 15.63 8.32
N LEU A 3 -48.31 15.16 9.21
CA LEU A 3 -47.28 15.98 9.85
C LEU A 3 -46.13 16.13 8.82
N ARG A 4 -45.88 17.37 8.37
CA ARG A 4 -44.73 17.71 7.54
C ARG A 4 -43.46 17.30 8.28
N ALA A 5 -42.77 16.30 7.76
CA ALA A 5 -41.38 16.05 8.13
C ALA A 5 -40.58 17.23 7.57
N ASP A 6 -40.36 18.22 8.42
CA ASP A 6 -39.48 19.35 8.13
C ASP A 6 -38.15 18.81 7.63
N ALA A 7 -37.84 19.13 6.38
CA ALA A 7 -36.56 18.87 5.77
C ALA A 7 -35.52 19.68 6.53
N LEU A 8 -34.90 19.03 7.52
CA LEU A 8 -33.74 19.56 8.22
C LEU A 8 -32.73 20.04 7.15
N PRO A 9 -32.37 21.33 7.12
CA PRO A 9 -31.35 21.79 6.20
C PRO A 9 -30.09 20.99 6.53
N ARG A 10 -29.62 20.16 5.59
CA ARG A 10 -28.27 19.59 5.66
C ARG A 10 -27.34 20.79 5.70
N GLU A 11 -26.92 21.19 6.90
CA GLU A 11 -25.81 22.11 7.07
C GLU A 11 -24.67 21.53 6.25
N ARG A 12 -24.37 22.18 5.11
CA ARG A 12 -23.12 21.95 4.41
C ARG A 12 -22.06 22.48 5.36
N LEU A 13 -21.53 21.58 6.21
CA LEU A 13 -20.33 21.84 6.97
C LEU A 13 -19.34 22.51 6.02
N PRO A 14 -18.76 23.66 6.36
CA PRO A 14 -17.85 24.37 5.48
C PRO A 14 -16.80 23.38 4.98
N GLU A 15 -16.56 23.34 3.66
CA GLU A 15 -15.50 22.55 3.03
C GLU A 15 -14.16 22.98 3.62
N THR A 16 -13.84 22.41 4.77
CA THR A 16 -12.58 22.59 5.46
C THR A 16 -11.76 21.36 5.14
N TRP A 17 -10.51 21.56 4.77
CA TRP A 17 -9.50 20.51 4.54
C TRP A 17 -9.51 19.43 5.65
N VAL A 18 -9.89 19.79 6.87
CA VAL A 18 -10.08 18.90 8.01
C VAL A 18 -11.14 17.82 7.74
N VAL A 19 -12.26 18.18 7.11
CA VAL A 19 -13.34 17.24 6.78
C VAL A 19 -12.90 16.26 5.69
N GLU A 20 -12.11 16.71 4.72
CA GLU A 20 -11.51 15.84 3.69
C GLU A 20 -10.49 14.85 4.28
N VAL A 21 -9.67 15.30 5.23
CA VAL A 21 -8.71 14.45 5.95
C VAL A 21 -9.43 13.40 6.80
N VAL A 22 -10.48 13.80 7.53
CA VAL A 22 -11.28 12.87 8.35
C VAL A 22 -11.98 11.83 7.47
N ARG A 23 -12.49 12.20 6.29
CA ARG A 23 -13.09 11.26 5.33
C ARG A 23 -12.05 10.27 4.77
N THR A 24 -10.87 10.77 4.40
CA THR A 24 -9.75 9.94 3.94
C THR A 24 -9.31 8.96 5.04
N TRP A 25 -9.20 9.43 6.28
CA TRP A 25 -8.82 8.61 7.43
C TRP A 25 -9.87 7.58 7.81
N ALA A 26 -11.16 7.93 7.74
CA ALA A 26 -12.25 6.98 7.98
C ALA A 26 -12.23 5.83 6.96
N PHE A 27 -11.93 6.13 5.69
CA PHE A 27 -11.79 5.11 4.65
C PHE A 27 -10.52 4.26 4.84
N ALA A 28 -9.38 4.90 5.17
CA ALA A 28 -8.16 4.19 5.53
C ALA A 28 -8.38 3.23 6.71
N ARG A 29 -9.08 3.67 7.75
CA ARG A 29 -9.42 2.86 8.92
C ARG A 29 -10.35 1.69 8.58
N ARG A 30 -11.33 1.89 7.68
CA ARG A 30 -12.16 0.79 7.14
C ARG A 30 -11.29 -0.24 6.42
N ASN A 31 -10.39 0.21 5.55
CA ASN A 31 -9.45 -0.67 4.85
C ASN A 31 -8.55 -1.44 5.82
N VAL A 32 -8.05 -0.79 6.86
CA VAL A 32 -7.23 -1.44 7.91
C VAL A 32 -8.03 -2.50 8.68
N ILE A 33 -9.29 -2.23 9.03
CA ILE A 33 -10.14 -3.19 9.76
C ILE A 33 -10.49 -4.40 8.88
N MET A 34 -10.76 -4.18 7.59
CA MET A 34 -10.99 -5.27 6.63
C MET A 34 -9.72 -6.10 6.41
N ALA A 35 -8.55 -5.45 6.26
CA ALA A 35 -7.27 -6.13 6.10
C ALA A 35 -6.86 -6.91 7.37
N ARG A 36 -7.08 -6.36 8.57
CA ARG A 36 -6.74 -7.02 9.85
C ARG A 36 -7.53 -8.29 10.11
N ARG A 37 -8.75 -8.42 9.59
CA ARG A 37 -9.54 -9.66 9.73
C ARG A 37 -9.00 -10.79 8.87
N ASN A 38 -8.12 -10.50 7.92
CA ASN A 38 -7.53 -11.49 7.04
C ASN A 38 -6.10 -11.83 7.50
N VAL A 39 -5.99 -12.67 8.53
CA VAL A 39 -4.69 -13.16 9.04
C VAL A 39 -3.86 -13.82 7.93
N PHE A 40 -4.54 -14.48 7.00
CA PHE A 40 -3.93 -15.07 5.80
C PHE A 40 -3.22 -14.02 4.95
N PHE A 41 -3.82 -12.84 4.79
CA PHE A 41 -3.23 -11.73 4.06
C PHE A 41 -1.93 -11.23 4.70
N VAL A 42 -1.91 -11.06 6.02
CA VAL A 42 -0.70 -10.60 6.73
C VAL A 42 0.42 -11.64 6.65
N PHE A 43 0.08 -12.92 6.77
CA PHE A 43 1.02 -14.02 6.61
C PHE A 43 1.59 -14.03 5.20
N GLU A 44 0.73 -13.99 4.18
CA GLU A 44 1.12 -13.97 2.77
C GLU A 44 2.04 -12.78 2.46
N LEU A 45 1.68 -11.59 2.94
CA LEU A 45 2.43 -10.35 2.74
C LEU A 45 3.82 -10.34 3.40
N THR A 46 4.00 -11.11 4.47
CA THR A 46 5.27 -11.14 5.23
C THR A 46 6.14 -12.32 4.80
N PHE A 47 5.50 -13.47 4.58
CA PHE A 47 6.15 -14.71 4.24
C PHE A 47 6.80 -14.63 2.85
N TRP A 48 6.08 -14.14 1.84
CA TRP A 48 6.61 -14.08 0.47
C TRP A 48 7.84 -13.17 0.34
N PRO A 49 7.85 -11.91 0.83
CA PRO A 49 9.05 -11.07 0.79
C PRO A 49 10.21 -11.65 1.61
N GLY A 50 9.92 -12.29 2.75
CA GLY A 50 10.92 -12.97 3.55
C GLY A 50 11.61 -14.10 2.77
N VAL A 51 10.81 -14.97 2.14
CA VAL A 51 11.33 -16.06 1.29
C VAL A 51 12.07 -15.51 0.07
N ALA A 52 11.54 -14.45 -0.58
CA ALA A 52 12.20 -13.81 -1.71
C ALA A 52 13.57 -13.25 -1.32
N MET A 53 13.67 -12.57 -0.17
CA MET A 53 14.94 -12.04 0.34
C MET A 53 15.96 -13.15 0.59
N LEU A 54 15.55 -14.22 1.26
CA LEU A 54 16.41 -15.36 1.55
C LEU A 54 16.87 -16.06 0.27
N SER A 55 15.95 -16.28 -0.68
CA SER A 55 16.26 -16.93 -1.95
C SER A 55 17.26 -16.11 -2.78
N HIS A 56 17.04 -14.80 -2.94
CA HIS A 56 17.96 -13.94 -3.70
C HIS A 56 19.31 -13.81 -2.98
N GLY A 57 19.30 -13.68 -1.66
CA GLY A 57 20.55 -13.60 -0.91
C GLY A 57 21.36 -14.90 -0.93
N LEU A 58 20.72 -16.07 -0.79
CA LEU A 58 21.41 -17.36 -0.94
C LEU A 58 21.96 -17.56 -2.35
N LEU A 59 21.21 -17.12 -3.38
CA LEU A 59 21.67 -17.14 -4.76
C LEU A 59 22.95 -16.30 -4.93
N THR A 60 23.02 -15.10 -4.34
CA THR A 60 24.22 -14.27 -4.44
C THR A 60 25.46 -14.94 -3.84
N ARG A 61 25.28 -15.65 -2.74
CA ARG A 61 26.34 -16.42 -2.09
C ARG A 61 26.73 -17.66 -2.88
N PHE A 62 25.76 -18.35 -3.48
CA PHE A 62 26.00 -19.52 -4.33
C PHE A 62 26.81 -19.16 -5.59
N LEU A 63 26.54 -18.01 -6.20
CA LEU A 63 27.27 -17.51 -7.37
C LEU A 63 28.63 -16.88 -7.02
N ALA A 64 28.99 -16.79 -5.74
CA ALA A 64 30.20 -16.09 -5.27
C ALA A 64 30.32 -14.66 -5.85
N LEU A 65 29.20 -13.94 -5.90
CA LEU A 65 29.15 -12.59 -6.47
C LEU A 65 29.94 -11.58 -5.62
N ASP A 66 30.51 -10.59 -6.31
CA ASP A 66 31.20 -9.48 -5.65
C ASP A 66 30.23 -8.71 -4.73
N ALA A 67 30.78 -8.05 -3.69
CA ALA A 67 30.03 -7.32 -2.69
C ALA A 67 29.13 -6.24 -3.32
N LYS A 68 29.59 -5.57 -4.38
CA LYS A 68 28.80 -4.57 -5.12
C LYS A 68 27.59 -5.16 -5.84
N MET A 69 27.75 -6.32 -6.48
CA MET A 69 26.66 -6.99 -7.20
C MET A 69 25.63 -7.57 -6.21
N THR A 70 26.11 -8.13 -5.10
CA THR A 70 25.24 -8.60 -4.01
C THR A 70 24.41 -7.46 -3.43
N ALA A 71 25.03 -6.30 -3.16
CA ALA A 71 24.34 -5.10 -2.71
C ALA A 71 23.26 -4.64 -3.69
N PHE A 72 23.59 -4.59 -4.99
CA PHE A 72 22.66 -4.20 -6.04
C PHE A 72 21.43 -5.12 -6.11
N ILE A 73 21.65 -6.44 -6.04
CA ILE A 73 20.57 -7.44 -6.07
C ILE A 73 19.69 -7.32 -4.83
N LEU A 74 20.28 -7.28 -3.63
CA LEU A 74 19.51 -7.21 -2.38
C LEU A 74 18.69 -5.92 -2.28
N VAL A 75 19.26 -4.78 -2.66
CA VAL A 75 18.52 -3.51 -2.70
C VAL A 75 17.39 -3.58 -3.74
N GLY A 76 17.64 -4.16 -4.92
CA GLY A 76 16.62 -4.38 -5.93
C GLY A 76 15.48 -5.29 -5.46
N THR A 77 15.80 -6.40 -4.80
CA THR A 77 14.81 -7.33 -4.23
C THR A 77 13.93 -6.64 -3.19
N VAL A 78 14.52 -5.84 -2.30
CA VAL A 78 13.79 -5.06 -1.30
C VAL A 78 12.92 -3.98 -1.96
N ALA A 79 13.45 -3.29 -2.98
CA ALA A 79 12.72 -2.27 -3.75
C ALA A 79 11.45 -2.87 -4.36
N LEU A 80 11.62 -3.93 -5.15
CA LEU A 80 10.55 -4.57 -5.90
C LEU A 80 9.50 -5.18 -4.97
N SER A 81 9.93 -5.81 -3.88
CA SER A 81 9.01 -6.36 -2.87
C SER A 81 8.17 -5.26 -2.20
N THR A 82 8.80 -4.13 -1.86
CA THR A 82 8.10 -2.99 -1.24
C THR A 82 7.08 -2.37 -2.21
N VAL A 83 7.47 -2.20 -3.48
CA VAL A 83 6.59 -1.70 -4.54
C VAL A 83 5.41 -2.65 -4.76
N GLN A 84 5.67 -3.96 -4.85
CA GLN A 84 4.66 -4.99 -5.08
C GLN A 84 3.63 -5.02 -3.95
N VAL A 85 4.08 -5.01 -2.69
CA VAL A 85 3.20 -5.00 -1.52
C VAL A 85 2.29 -3.78 -1.50
N CYS A 86 2.86 -2.58 -1.71
CA CYS A 86 2.09 -1.34 -1.68
C CYS A 86 1.11 -1.26 -2.87
N GLN A 87 1.49 -1.80 -4.04
CA GLN A 87 0.63 -1.86 -5.22
C GLN A 87 -0.57 -2.80 -5.03
N LEU A 88 -0.35 -3.99 -4.47
CA LEU A 88 -1.40 -4.96 -4.18
C LEU A 88 -2.44 -4.38 -3.23
N ASP A 89 -2.02 -3.64 -2.21
CA ASP A 89 -2.94 -3.02 -1.25
C ASP A 89 -3.92 -2.03 -1.88
N VAL A 90 -3.46 -1.24 -2.85
CA VAL A 90 -4.31 -0.32 -3.60
C VAL A 90 -5.28 -1.09 -4.50
N ALA A 91 -4.78 -2.12 -5.19
CA ALA A 91 -5.60 -2.95 -6.07
C ALA A 91 -6.69 -3.71 -5.30
N TYR A 92 -6.38 -4.25 -4.13
CA TYR A 92 -7.34 -4.97 -3.30
C TYR A 92 -8.46 -4.07 -2.79
N ALA A 93 -8.18 -2.81 -2.45
CA ALA A 93 -9.22 -1.89 -2.02
C ALA A 93 -10.32 -1.73 -3.10
N VAL A 94 -9.92 -1.57 -4.37
CA VAL A 94 -10.86 -1.47 -5.49
C VAL A 94 -11.57 -2.81 -5.75
N LEU A 95 -10.84 -3.93 -5.67
CA LEU A 95 -11.43 -5.26 -5.85
C LEU A 95 -12.52 -5.55 -4.81
N PHE A 96 -12.29 -5.20 -3.55
CA PHE A 96 -13.30 -5.35 -2.50
C PHE A 96 -14.54 -4.46 -2.73
N ASP A 97 -14.36 -3.24 -3.26
CA ASP A 97 -15.47 -2.35 -3.59
C ASP A 97 -16.32 -2.88 -4.75
N ILE A 98 -15.68 -3.50 -5.76
CA ILE A 98 -16.35 -4.20 -6.87
C ILE A 98 -17.15 -5.40 -6.33
N TRP A 99 -16.48 -6.27 -5.57
CA TRP A 99 -17.08 -7.51 -5.07
C TRP A 99 -18.27 -7.25 -4.13
N SER A 100 -18.20 -6.19 -3.33
CA SER A 100 -19.26 -5.79 -2.41
C SER A 100 -20.48 -5.15 -3.09
N LYS A 101 -20.50 -5.06 -4.44
CA LYS A 101 -21.48 -4.30 -5.26
C LYS A 101 -21.69 -2.85 -4.77
N SER A 102 -20.74 -2.34 -3.99
CA SER A 102 -20.87 -1.10 -3.23
C SER A 102 -20.44 0.12 -4.04
N MET A 103 -19.78 -0.08 -5.19
CA MET A 103 -19.34 1.00 -6.06
C MET A 103 -20.45 2.02 -6.37
N LYS A 104 -21.66 1.56 -6.72
CA LYS A 104 -22.79 2.47 -7.02
C LYS A 104 -23.22 3.30 -5.80
N HIS A 105 -23.17 2.73 -4.60
CA HIS A 105 -23.51 3.43 -3.35
C HIS A 105 -22.40 4.39 -2.93
N GLN A 106 -21.14 4.04 -3.23
CA GLN A 106 -19.97 4.85 -2.94
C GLN A 106 -19.92 6.12 -3.82
N PHE A 107 -20.34 6.04 -5.09
CA PHE A 107 -20.48 7.20 -5.98
C PHE A 107 -21.61 8.16 -5.56
N LEU A 108 -22.60 7.70 -4.78
CA LEU A 108 -23.69 8.52 -4.24
C LEU A 108 -23.29 9.28 -2.97
N THR A 109 -22.24 8.84 -2.28
CA THR A 109 -21.63 9.59 -1.18
C THR A 109 -20.72 10.72 -1.70
N PRO A 110 -20.68 11.90 -1.03
CA PRO A 110 -19.85 13.04 -1.44
C PRO A 110 -18.37 12.81 -1.10
N ILE A 111 -17.80 11.71 -1.60
CA ILE A 111 -16.43 11.28 -1.36
C ILE A 111 -15.86 10.92 -2.74
N GLY A 112 -15.00 11.78 -3.30
CA GLY A 112 -14.44 11.55 -4.63
C GLY A 112 -13.44 10.37 -4.65
N ILE A 113 -13.30 9.71 -5.82
CA ILE A 113 -12.35 8.60 -6.07
C ILE A 113 -10.93 8.89 -5.53
N ARG A 114 -10.46 10.14 -5.64
CA ARG A 114 -9.14 10.55 -5.15
C ARG A 114 -8.94 10.30 -3.64
N HIS A 115 -9.98 10.47 -2.83
CA HIS A 115 -9.91 10.25 -1.38
C HIS A 115 -9.81 8.77 -1.04
N MET A 116 -10.43 7.90 -1.84
CA MET A 116 -10.33 6.45 -1.69
C MET A 116 -8.94 5.95 -2.10
N ALA A 117 -8.40 6.46 -3.22
CA ALA A 117 -7.07 6.13 -3.69
C ALA A 117 -5.96 6.57 -2.72
N ILE A 118 -6.04 7.80 -2.20
CA ILE A 118 -5.06 8.30 -1.22
C ILE A 118 -5.19 7.55 0.11
N GLY A 119 -6.43 7.25 0.54
CA GLY A 119 -6.69 6.49 1.76
C GLY A 119 -6.15 5.06 1.70
N SER A 120 -6.31 4.36 0.58
CA SER A 120 -5.74 3.02 0.39
C SER A 120 -4.22 3.06 0.25
N TRP A 121 -3.69 4.06 -0.46
CA TRP A 121 -2.25 4.26 -0.62
C TRP A 121 -1.53 4.50 0.71
N LEU A 122 -2.07 5.34 1.60
CA LEU A 122 -1.48 5.56 2.93
C LEU A 122 -1.36 4.26 3.76
N VAL A 123 -2.37 3.38 3.65
CA VAL A 123 -2.34 2.07 4.30
C VAL A 123 -1.30 1.15 3.63
N GLY A 124 -1.16 1.24 2.31
CA GLY A 124 -0.11 0.57 1.53
C GLY A 124 1.30 1.03 1.92
N VAL A 125 1.50 2.32 2.14
CA VAL A 125 2.77 2.89 2.61
C VAL A 125 3.11 2.34 4.00
N ALA A 126 2.18 2.35 4.95
CA ALA A 126 2.42 1.84 6.29
C ALA A 126 2.82 0.35 6.28
N ARG A 127 2.15 -0.46 5.44
CA ARG A 127 2.48 -1.89 5.27
C ARG A 127 3.79 -2.10 4.52
N GLY A 128 4.05 -1.35 3.46
CA GLY A 128 5.31 -1.37 2.72
C GLY A 128 6.51 -1.02 3.61
N VAL A 129 6.37 -0.02 4.49
CA VAL A 129 7.39 0.29 5.50
C VAL A 129 7.62 -0.89 6.44
N THR A 130 6.55 -1.58 6.87
CA THR A 130 6.66 -2.75 7.75
C THR A 130 7.44 -3.89 7.06
N VAL A 131 7.11 -4.19 5.79
CA VAL A 131 7.81 -5.21 5.00
C VAL A 131 9.26 -4.81 4.74
N PHE A 132 9.51 -3.55 4.42
CA PHE A 132 10.87 -3.01 4.26
C PHE A 132 11.71 -3.23 5.52
N VAL A 133 11.19 -2.87 6.70
CA VAL A 133 11.89 -3.05 7.98
C VAL A 133 12.17 -4.53 8.23
N LEU A 134 11.21 -5.42 7.94
CA LEU A 134 11.39 -6.86 8.10
C LEU A 134 12.48 -7.41 7.17
N MET A 135 12.48 -7.04 5.89
CA MET A 135 13.53 -7.46 4.95
C MET A 135 14.89 -6.86 5.31
N ALA A 136 14.93 -5.62 5.81
CA ALA A 136 16.16 -4.99 6.27
C ALA A 136 16.75 -5.74 7.49
N MET A 137 15.90 -6.18 8.43
CA MET A 137 16.34 -7.03 9.56
C MET A 137 16.87 -8.38 9.07
N ILE A 138 16.19 -9.03 8.12
CA ILE A 138 16.66 -10.30 7.56
C ILE A 138 17.99 -10.10 6.80
N GLY A 139 18.11 -9.02 6.03
CA GLY A 139 19.31 -8.71 5.25
C GLY A 139 20.53 -8.39 6.13
N THR A 140 20.32 -7.61 7.19
CA THR A 140 21.38 -7.31 8.18
C THR A 140 21.81 -8.56 8.93
N TRP A 141 20.87 -9.42 9.34
CA TRP A 141 21.19 -10.64 10.08
C TRP A 141 21.83 -11.73 9.21
N ALA A 142 21.26 -12.02 8.03
CA ALA A 142 21.70 -13.14 7.19
C ALA A 142 22.91 -12.79 6.30
N PHE A 143 23.05 -11.53 5.88
CA PHE A 143 24.07 -11.11 4.91
C PHE A 143 25.00 -10.00 5.42
N ARG A 144 24.82 -9.54 6.68
CA ARG A 144 25.58 -8.44 7.29
C ARG A 144 25.56 -7.16 6.44
N PHE A 145 24.50 -6.96 5.67
CA PHE A 145 24.36 -5.81 4.77
C PHE A 145 23.79 -4.61 5.52
N ASP A 146 24.47 -3.47 5.45
CA ASP A 146 24.04 -2.24 6.13
C ASP A 146 23.25 -1.34 5.19
N PHE A 147 21.93 -1.26 5.41
CA PHE A 147 21.02 -0.38 4.66
C PHE A 147 21.13 1.10 5.08
N MET A 148 21.70 1.40 6.25
CA MET A 148 21.87 2.76 6.75
C MET A 148 23.18 3.41 6.31
N GLY A 149 24.13 2.64 5.77
CA GLY A 149 25.43 3.15 5.31
C GLY A 149 25.37 4.20 4.19
N ALA A 150 24.28 4.22 3.41
CA ALA A 150 24.06 5.21 2.35
C ALA A 150 23.52 6.57 2.86
N GLY A 151 23.20 6.67 4.16
CA GLY A 151 22.62 7.84 4.80
C GLY A 151 21.08 7.84 4.82
N PRO A 152 20.44 8.40 5.86
CA PRO A 152 18.97 8.38 6.01
C PRO A 152 18.26 9.15 4.89
N GLY A 153 18.91 10.18 4.32
CA GLY A 153 18.35 10.98 3.23
C GLY A 153 18.20 10.21 1.91
N SER A 154 19.21 9.42 1.52
CA SER A 154 19.14 8.62 0.29
C SER A 154 18.11 7.49 0.44
N LEU A 155 18.02 6.89 1.63
CA LEU A 155 17.01 5.87 1.94
C LEU A 155 15.58 6.44 1.86
N ALA A 156 15.35 7.63 2.42
CA ALA A 156 14.05 8.29 2.35
C ALA A 156 13.66 8.60 0.89
N LEU A 157 14.59 9.10 0.07
CA LEU A 157 14.34 9.37 -1.34
C LEU A 157 14.04 8.09 -2.13
N PHE A 158 14.79 7.01 -1.86
CA PHE A 158 14.57 5.70 -2.46
C PHE A 158 13.19 5.14 -2.12
N LEU A 159 12.80 5.18 -0.84
CA LEU A 159 11.47 4.74 -0.39
C LEU A 159 10.36 5.59 -0.98
N MET A 160 10.54 6.91 -1.05
CA MET A 160 9.59 7.82 -1.68
C MET A 160 9.39 7.47 -3.16
N GLY A 161 10.47 7.20 -3.89
CA GLY A 161 10.42 6.70 -5.27
C GLY A 161 9.63 5.39 -5.39
N CYS A 162 9.91 4.43 -4.50
CA CYS A 162 9.18 3.15 -4.48
C CYS A 162 7.67 3.35 -4.23
N PHE A 163 7.30 4.17 -3.25
CA PHE A 163 5.89 4.41 -2.94
C PHE A 163 5.16 5.17 -4.05
N LEU A 164 5.83 6.12 -4.72
CA LEU A 164 5.28 6.81 -5.89
C LEU A 164 5.08 5.85 -7.07
N CYS A 165 6.06 5.00 -7.38
CA CYS A 165 5.93 3.96 -8.40
C CYS A 165 4.78 3.01 -8.09
N SER A 166 4.65 2.56 -6.84
CA SER A 166 3.57 1.67 -6.42
C SER A 166 2.18 2.30 -6.58
N LEU A 167 2.06 3.62 -6.34
CA LEU A 167 0.81 4.35 -6.53
C LEU A 167 0.42 4.37 -8.01
N ILE A 168 1.36 4.70 -8.89
CA ILE A 168 1.12 4.77 -10.34
C ILE A 168 0.70 3.39 -10.86
N ILE A 169 1.43 2.34 -10.51
CA ILE A 169 1.12 0.97 -10.94
C ILE A 169 -0.21 0.50 -10.34
N GLY A 170 -0.48 0.81 -9.06
CA GLY A 170 -1.74 0.48 -8.40
C GLY A 170 -2.94 1.13 -9.09
N LEU A 171 -2.85 2.42 -9.39
CA LEU A 171 -3.89 3.16 -10.12
C LEU A 171 -4.07 2.63 -11.55
N LEU A 172 -2.99 2.28 -12.23
CA LEU A 172 -3.04 1.68 -13.57
C LEU A 172 -3.77 0.34 -13.55
N VAL A 173 -3.45 -0.54 -12.59
CA VAL A 173 -4.13 -1.83 -12.43
C VAL A 173 -5.60 -1.64 -12.09
N CYS A 174 -5.94 -0.72 -11.17
CA CYS A 174 -7.33 -0.40 -10.85
C CYS A 174 -8.09 0.11 -12.09
N SER A 175 -7.45 0.94 -12.91
CA SER A 175 -8.06 1.47 -14.14
C SER A 175 -8.32 0.36 -15.16
N LEU A 176 -7.38 -0.57 -15.34
CA LEU A 176 -7.56 -1.74 -16.20
C LEU A 176 -8.71 -2.63 -15.72
N VAL A 177 -8.76 -2.91 -14.42
CA VAL A 177 -9.83 -3.73 -13.81
C VAL A 177 -11.20 -3.09 -14.01
N LEU A 178 -11.30 -1.76 -13.90
CA LEU A 178 -12.56 -1.06 -14.15
C LEU A 178 -12.92 -0.99 -15.64
N LEU A 179 -11.94 -0.96 -16.54
CA LEU A 179 -12.17 -0.92 -17.98
C LEU A 179 -12.59 -2.27 -18.56
N PHE A 180 -11.97 -3.36 -18.09
CA PHE A 180 -12.20 -4.72 -18.60
C PHE A 180 -13.10 -5.58 -17.71
N GLY A 181 -13.32 -5.17 -16.46
CA GLY A 181 -14.15 -5.90 -15.48
C GLY A 181 -15.62 -5.50 -15.47
N THR A 182 -16.03 -4.53 -16.28
CA THR A 182 -17.43 -4.15 -16.56
C THR A 182 -17.91 -4.76 -17.86
#